data_AF-A0A1B2LUW0-F1
#
_entry.id   AF-A0A1B2LUW0-F1
#
_cell.length_a   1.000
_cell.length_b   1.000
_cell.length_c   1.000
_cell.angle_alpha   90.00
_cell.angle_beta   90.00
_cell.angle_gamma   90.00
#
_symmetry.space_group_name_H-M   'P 1'
#
loop_
_entity.id
_entity.type
_entity.pdbx_description
1 polymer ?
#
loop_
_entity_poly.entity_id
_entity_poly.type
_entity_poly.pdbx_seq_one_letter_code
_entity_poly.pdbx_strand_id
1 'polypeptide(L)'
;NRFYYQLCIPIKDAAILSNCPVREVRRIWLHRITDHDGTKNDEGGIGAWLRLGEACGVGRNLMLSSRQIAPGVRSAVDAYVNFARTQPWPVAIASSLTE
;
A
#
# COMPACT_ATOMS: atom_id res chain seq x y z
N ASN A 1 13.39 -0.29 -2.12
CA ASN A 1 12.57 0.40 -3.14
C ASN A 1 11.18 -0.24 -3.29
N ARG A 2 11.03 -1.42 -3.89
CA ARG A 2 9.70 -2.04 -4.10
C ARG A 2 8.92 -2.27 -2.79
N PHE A 3 9.60 -2.63 -1.71
CA PHE A 3 8.98 -2.75 -0.38
C PHE A 3 8.25 -1.47 0.07
N TYR A 4 8.82 -0.28 -0.19
CA TYR A 4 8.17 0.99 0.18
C TYR A 4 6.85 1.19 -0.57
N TYR A 5 6.82 0.87 -1.86
CA TYR A 5 5.58 0.88 -2.64
C TYR A 5 4.53 -0.05 -2.02
N GLN A 6 4.91 -1.28 -1.66
CA GLN A 6 3.99 -2.27 -1.07
C GLN A 6 3.48 -1.84 0.31
N LEU A 7 4.34 -1.24 1.13
CA LEU A 7 3.98 -0.65 2.42
C LEU A 7 2.96 0.49 2.27
N CYS A 8 3.00 1.23 1.16
CA CYS A 8 2.08 2.35 0.91
C CYS A 8 0.75 1.94 0.26
N ILE A 9 0.62 0.74 -0.30
CA ILE A 9 -0.65 0.27 -0.91
C ILE A 9 -1.84 0.33 0.06
N PRO A 10 -1.78 -0.26 1.27
CA PRO A 10 -2.90 -0.20 2.21
C PRO A 10 -3.23 1.24 2.66
N ILE A 11 -2.23 2.12 2.72
CA ILE A 11 -2.43 3.55 3.02
C ILE A 11 -3.17 4.25 1.86
N LYS A 12 -2.79 3.96 0.61
CA LYS A 12 -3.47 4.44 -0.60
C LYS A 12 -4.91 3.93 -0.65
N ASP A 13 -5.14 2.65 -0.35
CA ASP A 13 -6.48 2.06 -0.36
C ASP A 13 -7.36 2.60 0.78
N ALA A 14 -6.79 2.87 1.95
CA ALA A 14 -7.50 3.54 3.04
C ALA A 14 -7.92 4.98 2.66
N ALA A 15 -7.11 5.70 1.89
CA ALA A 15 -7.46 7.02 1.37
C ALA A 15 -8.63 6.97 0.35
N ILE A 16 -8.67 5.92 -0.49
CA ILE A 16 -9.83 5.67 -1.37
C ILE A 16 -11.09 5.45 -0.52
N LEU A 17 -10.98 4.61 0.52
CA LEU A 17 -12.10 4.31 1.42
C LEU A 17 -12.61 5.55 2.15
N SER A 18 -11.74 6.44 2.62
CA SER A 18 -12.16 7.67 3.29
C SER A 18 -12.94 8.61 2.39
N ASN A 19 -12.68 8.58 1.08
CA ASN A 19 -13.34 9.42 0.08
C ASN A 19 -14.61 8.79 -0.52
N CYS A 20 -14.88 7.51 -0.26
CA CYS A 20 -16.00 6.78 -0.84
C CYS A 20 -17.23 6.77 0.09
N PRO A 21 -18.34 7.46 -0.26
CA PRO A 21 -19.56 7.45 0.57
C PRO A 21 -20.35 6.13 0.45
N VAL A 22 -20.11 5.33 -0.59
CA VAL A 22 -20.88 4.11 -0.89
C VAL A 22 -20.38 2.92 -0.07
N ARG A 23 -21.21 2.45 0.87
CA ARG A 23 -20.84 1.40 1.84
C ARG A 23 -20.53 0.07 1.16
N GLU A 24 -21.28 -0.28 0.12
CA GLU A 24 -21.16 -1.54 -0.62
C GLU A 24 -19.79 -1.61 -1.30
N VAL A 25 -19.36 -0.51 -1.92
CA VAL A 25 -18.03 -0.38 -2.51
C VAL A 25 -16.95 -0.49 -1.45
N ARG A 26 -17.10 0.21 -0.31
CA ARG A 26 -16.12 0.14 0.79
C ARG A 26 -15.93 -1.28 1.32
N ARG A 27 -17.01 -2.07 1.43
CA ARG A 27 -16.94 -3.47 1.88
C ARG A 27 -16.11 -4.36 0.96
N ILE A 28 -16.26 -4.18 -0.35
CA ILE A 28 -15.46 -4.91 -1.34
C ILE A 28 -13.99 -4.48 -1.26
N TRP A 29 -13.75 -3.17 -1.14
CA TRP A 29 -12.39 -2.62 -1.15
C TRP A 29 -11.57 -2.94 0.10
N LEU A 30 -12.22 -3.14 1.26
CA LEU A 30 -11.56 -3.48 2.53
C LEU A 30 -10.65 -4.73 2.42
N HIS A 31 -11.02 -5.69 1.58
CA HIS A 31 -10.23 -6.91 1.35
C HIS A 31 -8.79 -6.59 0.92
N ARG A 32 -8.59 -5.56 0.08
CA ARG A 32 -7.26 -5.16 -0.39
C ARG A 32 -6.34 -4.73 0.74
N ILE A 33 -6.88 -4.05 1.75
CA ILE A 33 -6.12 -3.63 2.93
C ILE A 33 -5.77 -4.85 3.77
N THR A 34 -6.75 -5.70 4.07
CA THR A 34 -6.51 -6.90 4.88
C THR A 34 -5.56 -7.89 4.22
N ASP A 35 -5.55 -7.97 2.89
CA ASP A 35 -4.57 -8.80 2.15
C ASP A 35 -3.14 -8.28 2.32
N HIS A 36 -2.95 -6.95 2.32
CA HIS A 36 -1.63 -6.35 2.45
C HIS A 36 -1.14 -6.31 3.90
N ASP A 37 -1.97 -5.80 4.81
CA ASP A 37 -1.64 -5.64 6.23
C ASP A 37 -1.73 -6.95 7.01
N GLY A 38 -2.52 -7.90 6.51
CA GLY A 38 -2.87 -9.11 7.23
C GLY A 38 -3.92 -8.86 8.31
N THR A 39 -4.00 -9.81 9.25
CA THR A 39 -4.89 -9.76 10.41
C THR A 39 -4.11 -10.13 11.67
N LYS A 40 -4.77 -10.25 12.82
CA LYS A 40 -4.09 -10.65 14.07
C LYS A 40 -3.31 -11.98 13.93
N ASN A 41 -3.78 -12.89 13.08
CA ASN A 41 -3.21 -14.22 12.90
C ASN A 41 -2.49 -14.40 11.55
N ASP A 42 -2.37 -13.34 10.76
CA ASP A 42 -1.78 -13.38 9.42
C ASP A 42 -0.94 -12.12 9.20
N GLU A 43 0.32 -12.27 8.79
CA GLU A 43 1.20 -11.12 8.51
C GLU A 43 0.88 -10.42 7.18
N GLY A 44 0.02 -11.01 6.34
CA GLY A 44 -0.38 -10.46 5.05
C GLY A 44 0.76 -10.36 4.03
N GLY A 45 0.47 -9.66 2.95
CA GLY A 45 1.41 -9.41 1.85
C GLY A 45 2.67 -8.66 2.31
N ILE A 46 2.55 -7.71 3.25
CA ILE A 46 3.70 -6.99 3.81
C ILE A 46 4.64 -7.98 4.53
N GLY A 47 4.10 -8.91 5.32
CA GLY A 47 4.89 -9.98 5.92
C GLY A 47 5.65 -10.82 4.89
N ALA A 48 4.97 -11.20 3.79
CA ALA A 48 5.61 -11.92 2.69
C ALA A 48 6.76 -11.14 2.05
N TRP A 49 6.60 -9.83 1.83
CA TRP A 49 7.66 -8.98 1.30
C TRP A 49 8.83 -8.81 2.27
N LEU A 50 8.58 -8.74 3.57
CA LEU A 50 9.63 -8.70 4.58
C LEU A 50 10.45 -10.00 4.55
N ARG A 51 9.80 -11.17 4.49
CA ARG A 51 10.50 -12.46 4.35
C ARG A 51 11.32 -12.54 3.07
N LEU A 52 10.79 -12.02 1.95
CA LEU A 52 11.53 -11.96 0.69
C LEU A 52 12.78 -11.08 0.81
N GLY A 53 12.67 -9.91 1.44
CA GLY A 53 13.83 -9.03 1.61
C GLY A 53 14.89 -9.63 2.54
N GLU A 54 14.48 -10.29 3.62
CA GLU A 54 15.37 -11.02 4.52
C GLU A 54 16.11 -12.15 3.78
N ALA A 55 15.40 -12.92 2.94
CA ALA A 55 16.00 -13.96 2.10
C ALA A 55 17.02 -13.40 1.08
N CYS A 56 16.82 -12.16 0.63
CA CYS A 56 17.75 -11.43 -0.23
C CYS A 56 18.89 -10.71 0.55
N GLY A 57 19.01 -10.93 1.86
CA GLY A 57 20.06 -10.34 2.70
C GLY A 57 19.81 -8.89 3.14
N VAL A 58 18.59 -8.37 2.97
CA VAL A 58 18.20 -7.03 3.45
C VAL A 58 17.53 -7.17 4.81
N GLY A 59 18.13 -6.59 5.84
CA GLY A 59 17.59 -6.68 7.20
C GLY A 59 16.20 -6.04 7.34
N ARG A 60 15.31 -6.68 8.12
CA ARG A 60 13.94 -6.21 8.41
C ARG A 60 13.86 -4.76 8.84
N ASN A 61 14.70 -4.38 9.82
CA ASN A 61 14.74 -3.02 10.37
C ASN A 61 15.11 -1.98 9.30
N LEU A 62 15.99 -2.35 8.36
CA LEU A 62 16.37 -1.46 7.27
C LEU A 62 15.20 -1.24 6.30
N MET A 63 14.49 -2.31 5.93
CA MET A 63 13.29 -2.23 5.09
C MET A 63 12.21 -1.37 5.73
N LEU A 64 11.88 -1.63 7.01
CA LEU A 64 10.88 -0.87 7.76
C LEU A 64 11.28 0.60 7.94
N SER A 65 12.58 0.90 8.09
CA SER A 65 13.04 2.28 8.24
C SER A 65 12.76 3.17 7.02
N SER A 66 12.64 2.57 5.83
CA SER A 66 12.49 3.29 4.56
C SER A 66 13.56 4.38 4.30
N ARG A 67 14.71 4.35 4.98
CA ARG A 67 15.74 5.40 4.90
C ARG A 67 16.56 5.36 3.60
N GLN A 68 16.65 4.20 2.96
CA GLN A 68 17.45 3.98 1.73
C GLN A 68 16.58 3.90 0.46
N ILE A 69 15.41 4.53 0.46
CA ILE A 69 14.55 4.57 -0.73
C ILE A 69 15.06 5.65 -1.67
N ALA A 70 15.21 5.31 -2.95
CA ALA A 70 15.63 6.26 -3.97
C ALA A 70 14.64 7.44 -4.02
N PRO A 71 15.10 8.71 -4.10
CA PRO A 71 14.20 9.88 -4.06
C PRO A 71 13.09 9.83 -5.11
N GLY A 72 13.40 9.38 -6.34
CA GLY A 72 12.40 9.23 -7.41
C GLY A 72 11.33 8.18 -7.09
N VAL A 73 11.71 7.07 -6.44
CA VAL A 73 10.75 6.05 -5.98
C VAL A 73 9.87 6.61 -4.89
N ARG A 74 10.44 7.29 -3.90
CA ARG A 74 9.68 7.94 -2.83
C ARG A 74 8.67 8.94 -3.40
N SER A 75 9.13 9.84 -4.27
CA SER A 75 8.28 10.84 -4.90
C SER A 75 7.12 10.22 -5.68
N ALA A 76 7.38 9.18 -6.49
CA ALA A 76 6.34 8.52 -7.27
C ALA A 76 5.30 7.80 -6.38
N VAL A 77 5.75 7.07 -5.35
CA VAL A 77 4.86 6.37 -4.42
C VAL A 77 4.04 7.35 -3.58
N ASP A 78 4.67 8.41 -3.06
CA ASP A 78 3.98 9.42 -2.26
C ASP A 78 2.96 10.20 -3.10
N ALA A 79 3.28 10.48 -4.37
CA ALA A 79 2.34 11.07 -5.32
C ALA A 79 1.12 10.17 -5.55
N TYR A 80 1.31 8.84 -5.63
CA TYR A 80 0.21 7.90 -5.80
C TYR A 80 -0.74 7.88 -4.59
N VAL A 81 -0.19 7.88 -3.37
CA VAL A 81 -0.98 8.01 -2.14
C VAL A 81 -1.73 9.35 -2.10
N ASN A 82 -1.05 10.45 -2.44
CA ASN A 82 -1.67 11.78 -2.44
C ASN A 82 -2.74 11.94 -3.52
N PHE A 83 -2.57 11.32 -4.69
CA PHE A 83 -3.60 11.26 -5.72
C PHE A 83 -4.86 10.58 -5.17
N ALA A 84 -4.74 9.42 -4.53
CA ALA A 84 -5.88 8.73 -3.94
C ALA A 84 -6.57 9.52 -2.82
N ARG A 85 -5.80 10.29 -2.04
CA ARG A 85 -6.34 11.19 -1.00
C ARG A 85 -7.13 12.37 -1.56
N THR A 86 -6.76 12.90 -2.72
CA THR A 86 -7.26 14.21 -3.19
C THR A 86 -8.24 14.11 -4.34
N GLN A 87 -8.20 13.04 -5.13
CA GLN A 87 -9.09 12.86 -6.27
C GLN A 87 -10.44 12.27 -5.86
N PRO A 88 -11.50 12.46 -6.68
CA PRO A 88 -12.77 11.77 -6.49
C PRO A 88 -12.57 10.26 -6.40
N TRP A 89 -13.28 9.60 -5.46
CA TRP A 89 -13.09 8.17 -5.20
C TRP A 89 -13.18 7.26 -6.44
N PRO A 90 -14.03 7.51 -7.48
CA PRO A 90 -14.03 6.66 -8.67
C PRO A 90 -12.74 6.80 -9.49
N VAL A 91 -12.19 8.01 -9.56
CA VAL A 91 -10.92 8.30 -10.26
C VAL A 91 -9.75 7.67 -9.50
N ALA A 92 -9.77 7.75 -8.17
CA ALA A 92 -8.80 7.09 -7.33
C ALA A 92 -8.86 5.55 -7.46
N ILE A 93 -10.05 4.96 -7.52
CA ILE A 93 -10.22 3.53 -7.83
C ILE A 93 -9.67 3.19 -9.22
N ALA A 94 -9.97 3.98 -10.25
CA ALA A 94 -9.51 3.71 -11.61
C ALA A 94 -7.97 3.68 -11.71
N SER A 95 -7.26 4.38 -10.82
CA SER A 95 -5.80 4.31 -10.73
C SER A 95 -5.23 2.97 -10.27
N SER A 96 -6.08 2.00 -9.91
CA SER A 96 -5.69 0.62 -9.58
C SER A 96 -5.79 -0.36 -10.76
N LEU A 97 -6.29 0.06 -11.92
CA LEU A 97 -6.53 -0.78 -13.11
C LEU A 97 -5.24 -1.26 -13.83
N THR A 98 -4.09 -1.13 -13.18
CA THR A 98 -2.84 -1.78 -13.59
C THR A 98 -2.74 -3.23 -13.12
N GLU A 99 -3.60 -3.62 -12.18
CA GLU A 99 -3.72 -4.96 -11.60
C GLU A 99 -4.77 -5.79 -12.34
#